data_AF-A0A5E4C7Z1-F1
#
_entry.id   AF-A0A5E4C7Z1-F1
#
_cell.length_a   1.000
_cell.length_b   1.000
_cell.length_c   1.000
_cell.angle_alpha   90.00
_cell.angle_beta   90.00
_cell.angle_gamma   90.00
#
_symmetry.space_group_name_H-M   'P 1'
#
loop_
_entity.id
_entity.type
_entity.pdbx_description
1 polymer ?
#
loop_
_entity_poly.entity_id
_entity_poly.type
_entity_poly.pdbx_seq_one_letter_code
_entity_poly.pdbx_strand_id
1 'polypeptide(L)'
;MVLKHHPDKRKAAGEPIKEGDNDYFTCITKAYEMLSDPVKRRAFNSVDPTFDNSVPSKSEAKDNFFEVFSPVFERNSRWSNKKNVPKLGDMNSSFEDVDAFYSFWYNFDSWREFSYLDEEEKEKAECRDERRWIEKQNRATRAQRKKEEMNRIRTLVDNAYSCDPRIKKFKEEEKAKKEAEKKAKAEAKRKEQEAKEKQRQAELEAARLAKEKEEEEIRQQALLAKKEKDIQKKAIKKERQKLRNSCKTWNHFSDNEAERVKMMEEVEKLCDRLELARSRKGCSGKTEEINEQIRKEKEEAEARMRQASKNAEKSTGGGGSSSKNWSEDDLQLLIKAVNLFPAGTNSRWEVIANYMNIHSSSGIKRTAKDVIGKAKSLQKLDPHQKDDINKKAFDKFKKEHGVVPQADNATPSERFEDFTPWTTEEQKLLEQALKTYPVNTPERWEKIAEAVPGRTKKDCMKRYKVVFEFIDSIIICNVVSILVTAVKWELVEMVKAKKAAQEQVLNASRLKK
;
A
#
# COMPACT_ATOMS: atom_id res chain seq x y z
N MET A 1 67.43 -0.91 -5.54
CA MET A 1 67.28 -0.49 -6.96
C MET A 1 67.70 0.96 -7.17
N VAL A 2 67.18 1.94 -6.42
CA VAL A 2 67.51 3.38 -6.56
C VAL A 2 69.02 3.65 -6.55
N LEU A 3 69.76 3.12 -5.57
CA LEU A 3 71.23 3.26 -5.46
C LEU A 3 72.02 2.62 -6.60
N LYS A 4 71.46 1.58 -7.26
CA LYS A 4 72.11 0.89 -8.38
C LYS A 4 71.95 1.68 -9.68
N HIS A 5 70.82 2.34 -9.85
CA HIS A 5 70.49 3.13 -11.04
C HIS A 5 70.69 4.64 -10.85
N HIS A 6 71.37 5.07 -9.78
CA HIS A 6 71.67 6.48 -9.54
C HIS A 6 72.50 7.06 -10.70
N PRO A 7 72.25 8.30 -11.16
CA PRO A 7 72.94 8.91 -12.29
C PRO A 7 74.46 8.84 -12.13
N ASP A 8 74.99 9.18 -10.95
CA ASP A 8 76.44 9.14 -10.68
C ASP A 8 77.05 7.73 -10.82
N LYS A 9 76.32 6.69 -10.38
CA LYS A 9 76.82 5.30 -10.47
C LYS A 9 76.77 4.76 -11.89
N ARG A 10 75.73 5.12 -12.64
CA ARG A 10 75.58 4.76 -14.05
C ARG A 10 76.60 5.50 -14.93
N LYS A 11 76.88 6.78 -14.60
CA LYS A 11 77.96 7.56 -15.21
C LYS A 11 79.32 6.92 -14.98
N ALA A 12 79.60 6.48 -13.75
CA ALA A 12 80.83 5.77 -13.42
C ALA A 12 80.96 4.40 -14.12
N ALA A 13 79.84 3.76 -14.46
CA ALA A 13 79.78 2.51 -15.20
C ALA A 13 79.77 2.68 -16.74
N GLY A 14 79.81 3.92 -17.25
CA GLY A 14 79.79 4.21 -18.70
C GLY A 14 78.43 4.02 -19.38
N GLU A 15 77.33 3.93 -18.62
CA GLU A 15 75.99 3.80 -19.19
C GLU A 15 75.45 5.16 -19.70
N PRO A 16 74.73 5.19 -20.83
CA PRO A 16 74.11 6.42 -21.31
C PRO A 16 72.98 6.85 -20.36
N ILE A 17 73.07 8.08 -19.86
CA ILE A 17 72.03 8.74 -19.05
C ILE A 17 71.15 9.51 -20.03
N LYS A 18 69.85 9.18 -20.04
CA LYS A 18 68.89 9.97 -20.81
C LYS A 18 68.48 11.16 -19.95
N GLU A 19 68.44 12.36 -20.52
CA GLU A 19 67.90 13.52 -19.81
C GLU A 19 66.36 13.50 -19.86
N GLY A 20 65.73 13.86 -18.75
CA GLY A 20 64.28 13.99 -18.63
C GLY A 20 63.58 12.85 -17.91
N ASP A 21 62.25 12.82 -18.06
CA ASP A 21 61.33 12.03 -17.24
C ASP A 21 61.34 10.51 -17.50
N ASN A 22 61.98 10.10 -18.60
CA ASN A 22 62.02 8.71 -19.05
C ASN A 22 63.33 7.98 -18.68
N ASP A 23 64.21 8.61 -17.90
CA ASP A 23 65.39 7.92 -17.39
C ASP A 23 65.02 6.91 -16.30
N TYR A 24 65.74 5.79 -16.26
CA TYR A 24 65.54 4.73 -15.27
C TYR A 24 65.55 5.24 -13.84
N PHE A 25 66.45 6.17 -13.49
CA PHE A 25 66.50 6.72 -12.15
C PHE A 25 65.21 7.47 -11.82
N THR A 26 64.78 8.36 -12.71
CA THR A 26 63.58 9.17 -12.56
C THR A 26 62.32 8.28 -12.48
N CYS A 27 62.20 7.26 -13.34
CA CYS A 27 61.09 6.32 -13.29
C CYS A 27 61.08 5.52 -11.98
N ILE A 28 62.23 5.04 -11.50
CA ILE A 28 62.33 4.28 -10.25
C ILE A 28 61.97 5.19 -9.05
N THR A 29 62.40 6.44 -9.03
CA THR A 29 62.08 7.41 -7.97
C THR A 29 60.58 7.72 -7.96
N LYS A 30 59.99 8.05 -9.12
CA LYS A 30 58.53 8.27 -9.25
C LYS A 30 57.72 7.03 -8.83
N ALA A 31 58.16 5.84 -9.25
CA ALA A 31 57.52 4.59 -8.85
C ALA A 31 57.61 4.35 -7.34
N TYR A 32 58.77 4.65 -6.72
CA TYR A 32 58.93 4.53 -5.27
C TYR A 32 57.96 5.48 -4.55
N GLU A 33 57.93 6.76 -4.91
CA GLU A 33 57.03 7.76 -4.30
C GLU A 33 55.54 7.40 -4.44
N MET A 34 55.14 6.85 -5.59
CA MET A 34 53.75 6.45 -5.85
C MET A 34 53.37 5.17 -5.10
N LEU A 35 54.28 4.18 -5.03
CA LEU A 35 53.98 2.85 -4.47
C LEU A 35 54.30 2.73 -2.98
N SER A 36 55.12 3.63 -2.41
CA SER A 36 55.45 3.62 -0.98
C SER A 36 54.33 4.21 -0.13
N ASP A 37 53.62 5.23 -0.64
CA ASP A 37 52.49 5.84 0.06
C ASP A 37 51.20 5.02 -0.17
N PRO A 38 50.55 4.51 0.89
CA PRO A 38 49.35 3.68 0.74
C PRO A 38 48.17 4.38 0.04
N VAL A 39 48.04 5.70 0.17
CA VAL A 39 46.98 6.50 -0.44
C VAL A 39 47.28 6.71 -1.92
N LYS A 40 48.51 7.12 -2.27
CA LYS A 40 48.92 7.27 -3.67
C LYS A 40 48.89 5.94 -4.42
N ARG A 41 49.34 4.85 -3.78
CA ARG A 41 49.26 3.51 -4.35
C ARG A 41 47.82 3.07 -4.60
N ARG A 42 46.90 3.40 -3.70
CA ARG A 42 45.47 3.13 -3.88
C ARG A 42 44.90 3.89 -5.07
N ALA A 43 45.23 5.17 -5.20
CA ALA A 43 44.83 6.01 -6.33
C ALA A 43 45.31 5.44 -7.65
N PHE A 44 46.60 5.11 -7.72
CA PHE A 44 47.25 4.50 -8.88
C PHE A 44 46.60 3.16 -9.25
N ASN A 45 46.45 2.24 -8.28
CA ASN A 45 45.85 0.93 -8.54
C ASN A 45 44.40 1.03 -9.03
N SER A 46 43.66 2.06 -8.63
CA SER A 46 42.26 2.22 -9.02
C SER A 46 42.07 2.51 -10.51
N VAL A 47 43.12 3.00 -11.19
CA VAL A 47 43.10 3.40 -12.60
C VAL A 47 43.97 2.52 -13.48
N ASP A 48 44.21 1.28 -13.04
CA ASP A 48 44.96 0.25 -13.74
C ASP A 48 44.49 0.08 -15.19
N PRO A 49 45.30 0.49 -16.20
CA PRO A 49 44.93 0.39 -17.61
C PRO A 49 44.80 -1.05 -18.11
N THR A 50 45.40 -2.02 -17.39
CA THR A 50 45.34 -3.44 -17.75
C THR A 50 44.07 -4.12 -17.23
N PHE A 51 43.31 -3.45 -16.36
CA PHE A 51 42.07 -3.99 -15.84
C PHE A 51 40.96 -3.90 -16.89
N ASP A 52 40.45 -5.06 -17.29
CA ASP A 52 39.28 -5.14 -18.16
C ASP A 52 38.00 -4.77 -17.40
N ASN A 53 37.47 -3.59 -17.71
CA ASN A 53 36.24 -3.02 -17.16
C ASN A 53 34.97 -3.45 -17.92
N SER A 54 35.07 -4.29 -18.95
CA SER A 54 33.92 -4.71 -19.75
C SER A 54 32.84 -5.40 -18.88
N VAL A 55 31.58 -5.21 -19.27
CA VAL A 55 30.42 -5.81 -18.62
C VAL A 55 29.73 -6.73 -19.62
N PRO A 56 29.64 -8.04 -19.35
CA PRO A 56 28.96 -8.96 -20.24
C PRO A 56 27.50 -8.59 -20.46
N SER A 57 27.04 -8.75 -21.69
CA SER A 57 25.65 -8.57 -22.08
C SER A 57 24.79 -9.79 -21.71
N LYS A 58 23.47 -9.59 -21.69
CA LYS A 58 22.51 -10.66 -21.40
C LYS A 58 22.48 -11.75 -22.49
N SER A 59 22.81 -11.39 -23.72
CA SER A 59 22.83 -12.31 -24.87
C SER A 59 24.03 -13.23 -24.85
N GLU A 60 25.20 -12.73 -24.45
CA GLU A 60 26.45 -13.50 -24.42
C GLU A 60 26.42 -14.62 -23.38
N ALA A 61 25.59 -14.49 -22.34
CA ALA A 61 25.57 -15.40 -21.19
C ALA A 61 24.39 -16.38 -21.18
N LYS A 62 23.67 -16.51 -22.30
CA LYS A 62 22.41 -17.29 -22.35
C LYS A 62 22.63 -18.78 -22.05
N ASP A 63 23.70 -19.36 -22.58
CA ASP A 63 23.96 -20.81 -22.54
C ASP A 63 25.19 -21.18 -21.67
N ASN A 64 26.00 -20.19 -21.27
CA ASN A 64 27.27 -20.35 -20.55
C ASN A 64 27.41 -19.32 -19.40
N PHE A 65 26.31 -19.05 -18.69
CA PHE A 65 26.21 -18.05 -17.63
C PHE A 65 27.40 -18.02 -16.66
N PHE A 66 27.77 -19.18 -16.10
CA PHE A 66 28.84 -19.27 -15.10
C PHE A 66 30.23 -18.99 -15.69
N GLU A 67 30.49 -19.43 -16.91
CA GLU A 67 31.78 -19.20 -17.59
C GLU A 67 31.98 -17.72 -17.91
N VAL A 68 30.89 -17.03 -18.27
CA VAL A 68 30.93 -15.60 -18.62
C VAL A 68 31.02 -14.72 -17.38
N PHE A 69 30.18 -14.94 -16.37
CA PHE A 69 30.08 -14.03 -15.23
C PHE A 69 31.04 -14.33 -14.07
N SER A 70 31.41 -15.59 -13.82
CA SER A 70 32.32 -15.93 -12.72
C SER A 70 33.65 -15.17 -12.77
N PRO A 71 34.41 -15.17 -13.89
CA PRO A 71 35.69 -14.46 -13.94
C PRO A 71 35.51 -12.95 -13.81
N VAL A 72 34.39 -12.39 -14.26
CA VAL A 72 34.11 -10.96 -14.16
C VAL A 72 33.83 -10.55 -12.72
N PHE A 73 33.02 -11.30 -11.97
CA PHE A 73 32.79 -11.04 -10.56
C PHE A 73 34.05 -11.27 -9.72
N GLU A 74 34.81 -12.33 -10.00
CA GLU A 74 36.08 -12.59 -9.32
C GLU A 74 37.07 -11.45 -9.55
N ARG A 75 37.22 -10.97 -10.79
CA ARG A 75 38.10 -9.84 -11.10
C ARG A 75 37.66 -8.56 -10.39
N ASN A 76 36.36 -8.26 -10.36
CA ASN A 76 35.84 -7.06 -9.68
C ASN A 76 35.90 -7.18 -8.14
N SER A 77 35.95 -8.39 -7.59
CA SER A 77 36.06 -8.60 -6.13
C SER A 77 37.28 -7.93 -5.51
N ARG A 78 38.36 -7.73 -6.29
CA ARG A 78 39.59 -7.06 -5.82
C ARG A 78 39.35 -5.64 -5.31
N TRP A 79 38.28 -5.00 -5.76
CA TRP A 79 37.90 -3.65 -5.38
C TRP A 79 37.05 -3.59 -4.10
N SER A 80 36.66 -4.73 -3.53
CA SER A 80 35.82 -4.80 -2.33
C SER A 80 36.53 -4.32 -1.06
N ASN A 81 35.85 -3.51 -0.25
CA ASN A 81 36.27 -3.21 1.13
C ASN A 81 36.14 -4.44 2.06
N LYS A 82 35.22 -5.35 1.75
CA LYS A 82 34.97 -6.57 2.52
C LYS A 82 35.87 -7.70 2.03
N LYS A 83 36.58 -8.36 2.94
CA LYS A 83 37.54 -9.43 2.61
C LYS A 83 36.87 -10.70 2.07
N ASN A 84 35.74 -11.09 2.67
CA ASN A 84 35.03 -12.31 2.29
C ASN A 84 33.97 -11.97 1.25
N VAL A 85 34.34 -12.11 -0.03
CA VAL A 85 33.44 -11.88 -1.16
C VAL A 85 32.77 -13.20 -1.55
N PRO A 86 31.43 -13.30 -1.53
CA PRO A 86 30.72 -14.49 -1.99
C PRO A 86 31.03 -14.80 -3.45
N LYS A 87 31.25 -16.09 -3.76
CA LYS A 87 31.43 -16.57 -5.13
C LYS A 87 30.08 -16.74 -5.81
N LEU A 88 30.06 -16.69 -7.15
CA LEU A 88 28.83 -16.87 -7.94
C LEU A 88 28.21 -18.27 -7.74
N GLY A 89 29.03 -19.28 -7.44
CA GLY A 89 28.61 -20.66 -7.22
C GLY A 89 28.42 -21.42 -8.52
N ASP A 90 27.53 -22.41 -8.48
CA ASP A 90 27.19 -23.33 -9.57
C ASP A 90 25.67 -23.53 -9.67
N MET A 91 25.21 -24.42 -10.55
CA MET A 91 23.79 -24.74 -10.76
C MET A 91 23.11 -25.35 -9.53
N ASN A 92 23.87 -25.94 -8.61
CA ASN A 92 23.36 -26.64 -7.44
C ASN A 92 23.37 -25.76 -6.18
N SER A 93 23.81 -24.50 -6.30
CA SER A 93 23.84 -23.57 -5.19
C SER A 93 22.43 -23.30 -4.64
N SER A 94 22.33 -23.23 -3.32
CA SER A 94 21.06 -23.01 -2.62
C SER A 94 20.49 -21.63 -2.92
N PHE A 95 19.20 -21.43 -2.64
CA PHE A 95 18.58 -20.11 -2.77
C PHE A 95 19.27 -19.09 -1.85
N GLU A 96 19.63 -19.52 -0.64
CA GLU A 96 20.29 -18.70 0.38
C GLU A 96 21.68 -18.25 -0.07
N ASP A 97 22.47 -19.14 -0.69
CA ASP A 97 23.79 -18.78 -1.21
C ASP A 97 23.68 -17.77 -2.37
N VAL A 98 22.72 -18.00 -3.26
CA VAL A 98 22.46 -17.12 -4.41
C VAL A 98 21.96 -15.75 -3.94
N ASP A 99 21.05 -15.72 -2.96
CA ASP A 99 20.56 -14.47 -2.36
C ASP A 99 21.66 -13.71 -1.62
N ALA A 100 22.51 -14.40 -0.86
CA ALA A 100 23.66 -13.80 -0.20
C ALA A 100 24.66 -13.20 -1.20
N PHE A 101 24.91 -13.90 -2.31
CA PHE A 101 25.75 -13.40 -3.41
C PHE A 101 25.18 -12.10 -3.99
N TYR A 102 23.93 -12.11 -4.44
CA TYR A 102 23.32 -10.93 -5.05
C TYR A 102 23.14 -9.78 -4.05
N SER A 103 22.80 -10.08 -2.80
CA SER A 103 22.72 -9.09 -1.72
C SER A 103 24.07 -8.42 -1.45
N PHE A 104 25.16 -9.17 -1.49
CA PHE A 104 26.51 -8.60 -1.37
C PHE A 104 26.80 -7.64 -2.54
N TRP A 105 26.55 -8.05 -3.77
CA TRP A 105 26.89 -7.27 -4.96
C TRP A 105 25.95 -6.08 -5.19
N TYR A 106 24.68 -6.16 -4.80
CA TYR A 106 23.79 -5.00 -4.81
C TYR A 106 24.16 -3.95 -3.77
N ASN A 107 24.82 -4.38 -2.69
CA ASN A 107 25.38 -3.52 -1.65
C ASN A 107 26.92 -3.47 -1.74
N PHE A 108 27.47 -3.54 -2.96
CA PHE A 108 28.90 -3.59 -3.18
C PHE A 108 29.57 -2.31 -2.68
N ASP A 109 30.50 -2.48 -1.76
CA ASP A 109 31.27 -1.38 -1.18
C ASP A 109 32.71 -1.45 -1.67
N SER A 110 33.10 -0.47 -2.47
CA SER A 110 34.36 -0.44 -3.20
C SER A 110 35.35 0.54 -2.57
N TRP A 111 36.61 0.12 -2.41
CA TRP A 111 37.70 1.04 -2.07
C TRP A 111 38.23 1.83 -3.26
N ARG A 112 37.80 1.49 -4.48
CA ARG A 112 38.25 2.13 -5.73
C ARG A 112 37.95 3.63 -5.68
N GLU A 113 38.96 4.43 -6.01
CA GLU A 113 38.89 5.89 -5.94
C GLU A 113 39.68 6.53 -7.09
N PHE A 114 39.36 7.76 -7.48
CA PHE A 114 39.79 8.31 -8.77
C PHE A 114 40.64 9.58 -8.66
N SER A 115 41.28 9.81 -7.51
CA SER A 115 42.14 10.99 -7.29
C SER A 115 43.40 11.04 -8.16
N TYR A 116 43.84 9.90 -8.70
CA TYR A 116 44.94 9.87 -9.67
C TYR A 116 44.59 10.61 -10.98
N LEU A 117 43.29 10.74 -11.30
CA LEU A 117 42.80 11.42 -12.50
C LEU A 117 42.35 12.86 -12.22
N ASP A 118 42.77 13.43 -11.09
CA ASP A 118 42.58 14.85 -10.80
C ASP A 118 43.48 15.65 -11.75
N GLU A 119 42.90 16.58 -12.53
CA GLU A 119 43.61 17.31 -13.57
C GLU A 119 44.55 18.37 -13.00
N GLU A 120 44.15 19.01 -11.89
CA GLU A 120 44.88 20.11 -11.26
C GLU A 120 45.38 19.71 -9.88
N GLU A 121 46.69 19.87 -9.65
CA GLU A 121 47.31 19.63 -8.34
C GLU A 121 47.08 20.83 -7.43
N LYS A 122 46.39 20.62 -6.30
CA LYS A 122 46.11 21.68 -5.33
C LYS A 122 47.37 22.35 -4.72
N GLU A 123 48.52 21.69 -4.85
CA GLU A 123 49.81 22.19 -4.38
C GLU A 123 50.40 23.26 -5.32
N LYS A 124 49.93 23.31 -6.58
CA LYS A 124 50.32 24.34 -7.57
C LYS A 124 49.51 25.63 -7.44
N ALA A 125 48.49 25.67 -6.59
CA ALA A 125 47.65 26.85 -6.36
C ALA A 125 48.44 27.97 -5.67
N GLU A 126 48.39 29.17 -6.24
CA GLU A 126 49.10 30.36 -5.75
C GLU A 126 48.38 30.99 -4.54
N CYS A 127 47.06 30.81 -4.43
CA CYS A 127 46.26 31.37 -3.35
C CYS A 127 45.27 30.38 -2.72
N ARG A 128 44.74 30.76 -1.55
CA ARG A 128 43.78 29.95 -0.77
C ARG A 128 42.48 29.67 -1.53
N ASP A 129 41.99 30.66 -2.27
CA ASP A 129 40.72 30.56 -2.98
C ASP A 129 40.84 29.68 -4.23
N GLU A 130 41.97 29.77 -4.92
CA GLU A 130 42.34 28.87 -6.02
C GLU A 130 42.46 27.43 -5.55
N ARG A 131 43.14 27.19 -4.41
CA ARG A 131 43.21 25.85 -3.80
C ARG A 131 41.83 25.27 -3.50
N ARG A 132 40.91 26.10 -2.98
CA ARG A 132 39.52 25.68 -2.73
C ARG A 132 38.75 25.39 -4.01
N TRP A 133 39.00 26.17 -5.05
CA TRP A 133 38.37 25.99 -6.36
C TRP A 133 38.84 24.69 -7.03
N ILE A 134 40.17 24.42 -7.05
CA ILE A 134 40.76 23.18 -7.56
C ILE A 134 40.21 21.97 -6.80
N GLU A 135 40.23 21.99 -5.45
CA GLU A 135 39.68 20.87 -4.67
C GLU A 135 38.17 20.65 -4.92
N LYS A 136 37.41 21.71 -5.22
CA LYS A 136 35.99 21.61 -5.56
C LYS A 136 35.79 20.94 -6.92
N GLN A 137 36.55 21.34 -7.94
CA GLN A 137 36.51 20.72 -9.27
C GLN A 137 36.90 19.24 -9.20
N ASN A 138 38.06 18.94 -8.61
CA ASN A 138 38.54 17.57 -8.44
C ASN A 138 37.55 16.69 -7.66
N ARG A 139 36.92 17.23 -6.61
CA ARG A 139 35.87 16.50 -5.87
C ARG A 139 34.66 16.19 -6.75
N ALA A 140 34.23 17.13 -7.60
CA ALA A 140 33.13 16.91 -8.52
C ALA A 140 33.47 15.82 -9.55
N THR A 141 34.66 15.89 -10.15
CA THR A 141 35.12 14.91 -11.14
C THR A 141 35.28 13.50 -10.53
N ARG A 142 35.85 13.39 -9.33
CA ARG A 142 35.92 12.11 -8.59
C ARG A 142 34.55 11.56 -8.25
N ALA A 143 33.61 12.41 -7.84
CA ALA A 143 32.24 11.98 -7.56
C ALA A 143 31.55 11.45 -8.82
N GLN A 144 31.77 12.09 -9.97
CA GLN A 144 31.25 11.64 -11.26
C GLN A 144 31.83 10.26 -11.66
N ARG A 145 33.15 10.08 -11.60
CA ARG A 145 33.79 8.77 -11.91
C ARG A 145 33.36 7.67 -10.95
N LYS A 146 33.18 7.99 -9.66
CA LYS A 146 32.64 7.05 -8.67
C LYS A 146 31.21 6.64 -8.99
N LYS A 147 30.39 7.58 -9.47
CA LYS A 147 29.01 7.31 -9.91
C LYS A 147 29.00 6.42 -11.16
N GLU A 148 29.85 6.69 -12.15
CA GLU A 148 29.99 5.86 -13.35
C GLU A 148 30.43 4.44 -13.02
N GLU A 149 31.41 4.28 -12.12
CA GLU A 149 31.85 2.96 -11.66
C GLU A 149 30.74 2.21 -10.91
N MET A 150 30.01 2.89 -10.02
CA MET A 150 28.89 2.26 -9.30
C MET A 150 27.78 1.85 -10.27
N ASN A 151 27.50 2.66 -11.29
CA ASN A 151 26.57 2.31 -12.35
C ASN A 151 27.06 1.12 -13.17
N ARG A 152 28.36 1.03 -13.49
CA ARG A 152 28.95 -0.12 -14.19
C ARG A 152 28.77 -1.42 -13.40
N ILE A 153 29.08 -1.41 -12.10
CA ILE A 153 28.86 -2.57 -11.22
C ILE A 153 27.36 -2.89 -11.13
N ARG A 154 26.49 -1.89 -10.98
CA ARG A 154 25.03 -2.06 -10.98
C ARG A 154 24.55 -2.77 -12.26
N THR A 155 25.02 -2.33 -13.42
CA THR A 155 24.70 -2.94 -14.71
C THR A 155 25.21 -4.38 -14.82
N LEU A 156 26.42 -4.67 -14.32
CA LEU A 156 26.94 -6.04 -14.25
C LEU A 156 26.02 -6.96 -13.45
N VAL A 157 25.61 -6.51 -12.25
CA VAL A 157 24.74 -7.30 -11.37
C VAL A 157 23.35 -7.48 -11.96
N ASP A 158 22.75 -6.42 -12.52
CA ASP A 158 21.43 -6.47 -13.13
C ASP A 158 21.41 -7.35 -14.40
N ASN A 159 22.48 -7.32 -15.20
CA ASN A 159 22.64 -8.22 -16.34
C ASN A 159 22.70 -9.68 -15.88
N ALA A 160 23.57 -10.00 -14.92
CA ALA A 160 23.70 -11.34 -14.37
C ALA A 160 22.38 -11.84 -13.77
N TYR A 161 21.75 -11.06 -12.88
CA TYR A 161 20.51 -11.44 -12.20
C TYR A 161 19.35 -11.72 -13.17
N SER A 162 19.30 -10.99 -14.28
CA SER A 162 18.25 -11.17 -15.29
C SER A 162 18.40 -12.45 -16.13
N CYS A 163 19.63 -12.95 -16.28
CA CYS A 163 19.90 -14.13 -17.10
C CYS A 163 20.21 -15.40 -16.29
N ASP A 164 20.51 -15.30 -14.99
CA ASP A 164 20.83 -16.42 -14.10
C ASP A 164 19.74 -17.53 -14.16
N PRO A 165 20.11 -18.76 -14.58
CA PRO A 165 19.19 -19.89 -14.66
C PRO A 165 18.52 -20.26 -13.33
N ARG A 166 19.25 -20.11 -12.21
CA ARG A 166 18.77 -20.47 -10.87
C ARG A 166 17.69 -19.51 -10.41
N ILE A 167 17.87 -18.21 -10.65
CA ILE A 167 16.87 -17.19 -10.34
C ILE A 167 15.58 -17.44 -11.11
N LYS A 168 15.66 -17.87 -12.39
CA LYS A 168 14.48 -18.26 -13.17
C LYS A 168 13.77 -19.46 -12.54
N LYS A 169 14.53 -20.51 -12.21
CA LYS A 169 14.02 -21.71 -11.52
C LYS A 169 13.31 -21.37 -10.21
N PHE A 170 13.94 -20.60 -9.33
CA PHE A 170 13.34 -20.19 -8.05
C PHE A 170 12.06 -19.37 -8.24
N LYS A 171 12.02 -18.46 -9.22
CA LYS A 171 10.79 -17.69 -9.54
C LYS A 171 9.66 -18.57 -10.07
N GLU A 172 9.99 -19.56 -10.90
CA GLU A 172 9.02 -20.52 -11.43
C GLU A 172 8.48 -21.44 -10.33
N GLU A 173 9.35 -21.95 -9.45
CA GLU A 173 8.98 -22.78 -8.29
C GLU A 173 8.09 -22.01 -7.30
N GLU A 174 8.45 -20.77 -6.95
CA GLU A 174 7.63 -19.93 -6.07
C GLU A 174 6.28 -19.57 -6.71
N LYS A 175 6.25 -19.33 -8.02
CA LYS A 175 4.99 -19.11 -8.75
C LYS A 175 4.13 -20.37 -8.75
N ALA A 176 4.71 -21.53 -9.04
CA ALA A 176 4.02 -22.81 -9.04
C ALA A 176 3.48 -23.16 -7.64
N LYS A 177 4.25 -22.90 -6.58
CA LYS A 177 3.82 -23.07 -5.18
C LYS A 177 2.64 -22.18 -4.83
N LYS A 178 2.69 -20.89 -5.17
CA LYS A 178 1.57 -19.95 -4.96
C LYS A 178 0.33 -20.34 -5.75
N GLU A 179 0.49 -20.80 -6.99
CA GLU A 179 -0.62 -21.29 -7.80
C GLU A 179 -1.22 -22.58 -7.22
N ALA A 180 -0.38 -23.51 -6.74
CA ALA A 180 -0.82 -24.74 -6.08
C ALA A 180 -1.56 -24.45 -4.77
N GLU A 181 -1.06 -23.52 -3.94
CA GLU A 181 -1.73 -23.09 -2.71
C GLU A 181 -3.08 -22.44 -3.01
N LYS A 182 -3.15 -21.57 -4.04
CA LYS A 182 -4.41 -20.96 -4.47
C LYS A 182 -5.40 -22.00 -4.98
N LYS A 183 -4.96 -23.00 -5.75
CA LYS A 183 -5.79 -24.12 -6.23
C LYS A 183 -6.28 -24.97 -5.08
N ALA A 184 -5.40 -25.34 -4.13
CA ALA A 184 -5.75 -26.12 -2.95
C ALA A 184 -6.79 -25.39 -2.08
N LYS A 185 -6.62 -24.08 -1.86
CA LYS A 185 -7.58 -23.25 -1.12
C LYS A 185 -8.93 -23.13 -1.83
N ALA A 186 -8.92 -22.99 -3.16
CA ALA A 186 -10.14 -22.95 -3.96
C ALA A 186 -10.89 -24.29 -3.92
N GLU A 187 -10.17 -25.41 -4.02
CA GLU A 187 -10.73 -26.75 -3.92
C GLU A 187 -11.28 -27.04 -2.52
N ALA A 188 -10.56 -26.68 -1.46
CA ALA A 188 -11.03 -26.80 -0.09
C ALA A 188 -12.33 -26.01 0.14
N LYS A 189 -12.40 -24.77 -0.35
CA LYS A 189 -13.62 -23.95 -0.27
C LYS A 189 -14.78 -24.56 -1.07
N ARG A 190 -14.51 -25.12 -2.26
CA ARG A 190 -15.54 -25.79 -3.07
C ARG A 190 -16.09 -27.03 -2.34
N LYS A 191 -15.22 -27.88 -1.80
CA LYS A 191 -15.63 -29.05 -1.01
C LYS A 191 -16.43 -28.66 0.24
N GLU A 192 -16.05 -27.58 0.93
CA GLU A 192 -16.81 -27.06 2.07
C GLU A 192 -18.20 -26.55 1.67
N GLN A 193 -18.31 -25.84 0.54
CA GLN A 193 -19.58 -25.36 0.01
C GLN A 193 -20.49 -26.52 -0.44
N GLU A 194 -19.94 -27.52 -1.13
CA GLU A 194 -20.66 -28.73 -1.52
C GLU A 194 -21.15 -29.51 -0.29
N ALA A 195 -20.32 -29.63 0.76
CA ALA A 195 -20.72 -30.28 2.01
C ALA A 195 -21.83 -29.51 2.75
N LYS A 196 -21.75 -28.18 2.82
CA LYS A 196 -22.78 -27.33 3.42
C LYS A 196 -24.10 -27.38 2.66
N GLU A 197 -24.06 -27.38 1.33
CA GLU A 197 -25.26 -27.51 0.51
C GLU A 197 -25.91 -28.89 0.68
N LYS A 198 -25.10 -29.97 0.70
CA LYS A 198 -25.59 -31.32 0.96
C LYS A 198 -26.22 -31.44 2.36
N GLN A 199 -25.61 -30.81 3.37
CA GLN A 199 -26.16 -30.76 4.72
C GLN A 199 -27.49 -29.99 4.76
N ARG A 200 -27.58 -28.85 4.07
CA ARG A 200 -28.81 -28.05 3.97
C ARG A 200 -29.94 -28.82 3.28
N GLN A 201 -29.63 -29.55 2.21
CA GLN A 201 -30.60 -30.39 1.51
C GLN A 201 -31.11 -31.53 2.40
N ALA A 202 -30.21 -32.20 3.14
CA ALA A 202 -30.60 -33.23 4.10
C ALA A 202 -31.47 -32.68 5.24
N GLU A 203 -31.17 -31.47 5.74
CA GLU A 203 -31.97 -30.81 6.78
C GLU A 203 -33.37 -30.41 6.27
N LEU A 204 -33.48 -29.88 5.05
CA LEU A 204 -34.76 -29.56 4.41
C LEU A 204 -35.61 -30.82 4.17
N GLU A 205 -34.99 -31.92 3.74
CA GLU A 205 -35.68 -33.19 3.54
C GLU A 205 -36.16 -33.79 4.87
N ALA A 206 -35.31 -33.77 5.90
CA ALA A 206 -35.68 -34.22 7.25
C ALA A 206 -36.82 -33.39 7.84
N ALA A 207 -36.80 -32.06 7.66
CA ALA A 207 -37.87 -31.16 8.10
C ALA A 207 -39.18 -31.42 7.35
N ARG A 208 -39.13 -31.70 6.04
CA ARG A 208 -40.32 -32.08 5.26
C ARG A 208 -40.92 -33.39 5.78
N LEU A 209 -40.08 -34.40 6.00
CA LEU A 209 -40.52 -35.70 6.53
C LEU A 209 -41.09 -35.58 7.95
N ALA A 210 -40.52 -34.72 8.80
CA ALA A 210 -41.04 -34.46 10.14
C ALA A 210 -42.43 -33.80 10.10
N LYS A 211 -42.62 -32.79 9.24
CA LYS A 211 -43.94 -32.16 9.04
C LYS A 211 -44.98 -33.14 8.51
N GLU A 212 -44.62 -34.00 7.56
CA GLU A 212 -45.52 -35.01 7.02
C GLU A 212 -45.95 -36.02 8.10
N LYS A 213 -45.02 -36.43 8.97
CA LYS A 213 -45.34 -37.30 10.13
C LYS A 213 -46.25 -36.60 11.14
N GLU A 214 -45.96 -35.35 11.48
CA GLU A 214 -46.78 -34.57 12.42
C GLU A 214 -48.20 -34.36 11.89
N GLU A 215 -48.36 -34.01 10.60
CA GLU A 215 -49.68 -33.90 9.96
C GLU A 215 -50.44 -35.23 9.98
N GLU A 216 -49.75 -36.36 9.75
CA GLU A 216 -50.36 -37.68 9.79
C GLU A 216 -50.77 -38.09 11.21
N GLU A 217 -49.94 -37.80 12.21
CA GLU A 217 -50.28 -38.00 13.63
C GLU A 217 -51.49 -37.14 14.05
N ILE A 218 -51.55 -35.87 13.63
CA ILE A 218 -52.70 -34.98 13.87
C ILE A 218 -53.96 -35.55 13.20
N ARG A 219 -53.86 -36.01 11.94
CA ARG A 219 -55.00 -36.65 11.24
C ARG A 219 -55.49 -37.90 11.97
N GLN A 220 -54.58 -38.75 12.44
CA GLN A 220 -54.92 -39.95 13.20
C GLN A 220 -55.58 -39.61 14.54
N GLN A 221 -55.03 -38.66 15.29
CA GLN A 221 -55.63 -38.20 16.55
C GLN A 221 -57.02 -37.58 16.34
N ALA A 222 -57.23 -36.81 15.27
CA ALA A 222 -58.53 -36.25 14.93
C ALA A 222 -59.57 -37.35 14.62
N LEU A 223 -59.16 -38.41 13.92
CA LEU A 223 -60.00 -39.58 13.64
C LEU A 223 -60.37 -40.33 14.93
N LEU A 224 -59.40 -40.56 15.83
CA LEU A 224 -59.65 -41.20 17.13
C LEU A 224 -60.58 -40.35 18.00
N ALA A 225 -60.37 -39.03 18.06
CA ALA A 225 -61.23 -38.11 18.80
C ALA A 225 -62.66 -38.08 18.25
N LYS A 226 -62.85 -38.19 16.92
CA LYS A 226 -64.17 -38.29 16.31
C LYS A 226 -64.87 -39.59 16.70
N LYS A 227 -64.17 -40.73 16.65
CA LYS A 227 -64.70 -42.03 17.10
C LYS A 227 -65.13 -42.00 18.57
N GLU A 228 -64.31 -41.42 19.44
CA GLU A 228 -64.61 -41.29 20.87
C GLU A 228 -65.86 -40.41 21.11
N LYS A 229 -65.97 -39.26 20.41
CA LYS A 229 -67.17 -38.40 20.47
C LYS A 229 -68.43 -39.17 20.04
N ASP A 230 -68.35 -40.00 19.02
CA ASP A 230 -69.49 -40.79 18.54
C ASP A 230 -69.88 -41.90 19.51
N ILE A 231 -68.91 -42.56 20.16
CA ILE A 231 -69.15 -43.54 21.23
C ILE A 231 -69.85 -42.87 22.42
N GLN A 232 -69.35 -41.72 22.86
CA GLN A 232 -69.93 -40.98 23.98
C GLN A 232 -71.35 -40.49 23.68
N LYS A 233 -71.64 -40.01 22.45
CA LYS A 233 -73.00 -39.66 22.03
C LYS A 233 -73.94 -40.86 22.09
N LYS A 234 -73.49 -42.04 21.63
CA LYS A 234 -74.27 -43.28 21.71
C LYS A 234 -74.52 -43.70 23.16
N ALA A 235 -73.53 -43.57 24.05
CA ALA A 235 -73.67 -43.88 25.48
C ALA A 235 -74.68 -42.96 26.18
N ILE A 236 -74.62 -41.64 25.94
CA ILE A 236 -75.59 -40.69 26.51
C ILE A 236 -77.00 -40.97 26.02
N LYS A 237 -77.16 -41.28 24.72
CA LYS A 237 -78.48 -41.63 24.16
C LYS A 237 -79.07 -42.85 24.88
N LYS A 238 -78.24 -43.85 25.21
CA LYS A 238 -78.67 -45.02 26.00
C LYS A 238 -79.05 -44.66 27.44
N GLU A 239 -78.25 -43.84 28.13
CA GLU A 239 -78.54 -43.42 29.51
C GLU A 239 -79.79 -42.54 29.61
N ARG A 240 -80.02 -41.62 28.66
CA ARG A 240 -81.29 -40.87 28.56
C ARG A 240 -82.48 -41.81 28.38
N GLN A 241 -82.34 -42.81 27.51
CA GLN A 241 -83.42 -43.78 27.31
C GLN A 241 -83.70 -44.59 28.57
N LYS A 242 -82.67 -45.00 29.33
CA LYS A 242 -82.84 -45.66 30.63
C LYS A 242 -83.59 -44.75 31.61
N LEU A 243 -83.20 -43.47 31.71
CA LEU A 243 -83.87 -42.52 32.60
C LEU A 243 -85.36 -42.36 32.26
N ARG A 244 -85.69 -42.18 30.96
CA ARG A 244 -87.09 -42.14 30.50
C ARG A 244 -87.85 -43.41 30.85
N ASN A 245 -87.25 -44.57 30.58
CA ASN A 245 -87.88 -45.87 30.85
C ASN A 245 -88.11 -46.09 32.36
N SER A 246 -87.14 -45.73 33.21
CA SER A 246 -87.27 -45.83 34.66
C SER A 246 -88.41 -44.94 35.16
N CYS A 247 -88.47 -43.66 34.77
CA CYS A 247 -89.56 -42.76 35.17
C CYS A 247 -90.94 -43.28 34.71
N LYS A 248 -91.02 -43.87 33.52
CA LYS A 248 -92.25 -44.50 33.01
C LYS A 248 -92.69 -45.73 33.82
N THR A 249 -91.73 -46.54 34.25
CA THR A 249 -92.00 -47.78 35.03
C THR A 249 -92.62 -47.47 36.40
N TRP A 250 -92.23 -46.33 37.00
CA TRP A 250 -92.76 -45.86 38.29
C TRP A 250 -93.93 -44.89 38.16
N ASN A 251 -94.67 -44.95 37.04
CA ASN A 251 -95.81 -44.08 36.74
C ASN A 251 -95.54 -42.57 36.94
N HIS A 252 -94.31 -42.13 36.65
CA HIS A 252 -93.86 -40.75 36.89
C HIS A 252 -94.05 -40.26 38.33
N PHE A 253 -94.06 -41.20 39.28
CA PHE A 253 -94.15 -40.97 40.72
C PHE A 253 -95.42 -40.19 41.16
N SER A 254 -96.51 -40.20 40.38
CA SER A 254 -97.77 -39.56 40.77
C SER A 254 -99.01 -40.32 40.27
N ASP A 255 -100.04 -40.35 41.11
CA ASP A 255 -101.36 -40.92 40.81
C ASP A 255 -102.34 -39.86 40.26
N ASN A 256 -101.98 -38.57 40.29
CA ASN A 256 -102.75 -37.46 39.73
C ASN A 256 -102.30 -37.15 38.28
N GLU A 257 -103.26 -37.13 37.35
CA GLU A 257 -102.99 -36.94 35.91
C GLU A 257 -102.31 -35.59 35.60
N ALA A 258 -102.74 -34.50 36.25
CA ALA A 258 -102.16 -33.18 36.04
C ALA A 258 -100.70 -33.10 36.52
N GLU A 259 -100.36 -33.82 37.60
CA GLU A 259 -99.01 -33.88 38.15
C GLU A 259 -98.10 -34.82 37.35
N ARG A 260 -98.62 -35.94 36.84
CA ARG A 260 -97.87 -36.83 35.93
C ARG A 260 -97.41 -36.11 34.67
N VAL A 261 -98.27 -35.31 34.04
CA VAL A 261 -97.91 -34.53 32.84
C VAL A 261 -96.80 -33.52 33.16
N LYS A 262 -96.89 -32.85 34.31
CA LYS A 262 -95.85 -31.92 34.78
C LYS A 262 -94.52 -32.65 35.06
N MET A 263 -94.56 -33.84 35.65
CA MET A 263 -93.36 -34.65 35.90
C MET A 263 -92.76 -35.22 34.61
N MET A 264 -93.56 -35.58 33.60
CA MET A 264 -93.07 -35.94 32.27
C MET A 264 -92.31 -34.77 31.62
N GLU A 265 -92.87 -33.57 31.70
CA GLU A 265 -92.23 -32.36 31.15
C GLU A 265 -90.91 -32.04 31.86
N GLU A 266 -90.85 -32.20 33.20
CA GLU A 266 -89.62 -31.99 33.97
C GLU A 266 -88.54 -33.04 33.68
N VAL A 267 -88.92 -34.30 33.43
CA VAL A 267 -87.99 -35.36 33.01
C VAL A 267 -87.44 -35.11 31.61
N GLU A 268 -88.26 -34.61 30.67
CA GLU A 268 -87.81 -34.18 29.34
C GLU A 268 -86.87 -32.98 29.43
N LYS A 269 -87.22 -31.94 30.21
CA LYS A 269 -86.34 -30.80 30.50
C LYS A 269 -85.02 -31.24 31.14
N LEU A 270 -85.04 -32.25 32.02
CA LEU A 270 -83.81 -32.81 32.60
C LEU A 270 -82.95 -33.52 31.54
N CYS A 271 -83.57 -34.33 30.68
CA CYS A 271 -82.90 -35.00 29.58
C CYS A 271 -82.24 -34.01 28.61
N ASP A 272 -82.88 -32.87 28.33
CA ASP A 272 -82.35 -31.83 27.43
C ASP A 272 -81.30 -30.97 28.12
N ARG A 273 -81.46 -30.66 29.41
CA ARG A 273 -80.41 -30.02 30.22
C ARG A 273 -79.16 -30.87 30.32
N LEU A 274 -79.28 -32.20 30.42
CA LEU A 274 -78.13 -33.12 30.43
C LEU A 274 -77.38 -33.12 29.08
N GLU A 275 -78.08 -32.92 27.96
CA GLU A 275 -77.50 -32.77 26.64
C GLU A 275 -76.78 -31.40 26.48
N LEU A 276 -77.42 -30.32 26.92
CA LEU A 276 -76.87 -28.95 26.89
C LEU A 276 -75.70 -28.74 27.87
N ALA A 277 -75.75 -29.31 29.06
CA ALA A 277 -74.69 -29.19 30.07
C ALA A 277 -73.38 -29.84 29.62
N ARG A 278 -73.45 -30.95 28.85
CA ARG A 278 -72.25 -31.56 28.27
C ARG A 278 -71.77 -30.88 27.00
N SER A 279 -72.68 -30.36 26.16
CA SER A 279 -72.29 -29.53 25.01
C SER A 279 -71.57 -28.25 25.46
N ARG A 280 -71.98 -27.67 26.61
CA ARG A 280 -71.27 -26.57 27.27
C ARG A 280 -69.95 -27.01 27.90
N LYS A 281 -69.91 -28.06 28.72
CA LYS A 281 -68.64 -28.56 29.32
C LYS A 281 -67.61 -29.02 28.29
N GLY A 282 -68.03 -29.54 27.13
CA GLY A 282 -67.14 -29.95 26.05
C GLY A 282 -66.59 -28.79 25.21
N CYS A 283 -67.23 -27.62 25.25
CA CYS A 283 -66.82 -26.43 24.49
C CYS A 283 -66.16 -25.38 25.38
N SER A 284 -66.61 -25.17 26.62
CA SER A 284 -66.05 -24.11 27.49
C SER A 284 -64.65 -24.45 27.99
N GLY A 285 -64.41 -25.67 28.49
CA GLY A 285 -63.11 -26.05 29.05
C GLY A 285 -61.97 -26.03 28.02
N LYS A 286 -62.22 -26.53 26.80
CA LYS A 286 -61.22 -26.53 25.72
C LYS A 286 -61.06 -25.17 25.05
N THR A 287 -62.11 -24.35 24.94
CA THR A 287 -62.00 -23.03 24.31
C THR A 287 -61.31 -22.03 25.23
N GLU A 288 -61.54 -22.11 26.55
CA GLU A 288 -60.83 -21.28 27.53
C GLU A 288 -59.36 -21.71 27.68
N GLU A 289 -59.05 -23.02 27.73
CA GLU A 289 -57.66 -23.49 27.72
C GLU A 289 -56.92 -23.14 26.42
N ILE A 290 -57.55 -23.32 25.25
CA ILE A 290 -56.92 -22.98 23.96
C ILE A 290 -56.75 -21.46 23.83
N ASN A 291 -57.71 -20.65 24.26
CA ASN A 291 -57.58 -19.19 24.22
C ASN A 291 -56.54 -18.67 25.22
N GLU A 292 -56.42 -19.28 26.40
CA GLU A 292 -55.39 -18.95 27.39
C GLU A 292 -54.00 -19.42 26.92
N GLN A 293 -53.90 -20.56 26.24
CA GLN A 293 -52.68 -21.07 25.62
C GLN A 293 -52.22 -20.18 24.47
N ILE A 294 -53.14 -19.77 23.58
CA ILE A 294 -52.85 -18.82 22.48
C ILE A 294 -52.47 -17.44 23.06
N ARG A 295 -53.11 -17.01 24.14
CA ARG A 295 -52.75 -15.75 24.80
C ARG A 295 -51.35 -15.83 25.40
N LYS A 296 -51.00 -16.93 26.08
CA LYS A 296 -49.65 -17.19 26.61
C LYS A 296 -48.60 -17.30 25.51
N GLU A 297 -48.88 -18.00 24.41
CA GLU A 297 -47.96 -18.10 23.27
C GLU A 297 -47.77 -16.74 22.59
N LYS A 298 -48.83 -15.92 22.51
CA LYS A 298 -48.75 -14.56 21.98
C LYS A 298 -47.98 -13.63 22.91
N GLU A 299 -48.17 -13.74 24.23
CA GLU A 299 -47.41 -13.00 25.24
C GLU A 299 -45.94 -13.42 25.30
N GLU A 300 -45.65 -14.72 25.17
CA GLU A 300 -44.29 -15.26 25.06
C GLU A 300 -43.62 -14.87 23.73
N ALA A 301 -44.35 -14.88 22.62
CA ALA A 301 -43.84 -14.43 21.32
C ALA A 301 -43.56 -12.92 21.34
N GLU A 302 -44.43 -12.12 21.97
CA GLU A 302 -44.25 -10.68 22.12
C GLU A 302 -43.14 -10.35 23.14
N ALA A 303 -42.98 -11.17 24.19
CA ALA A 303 -41.85 -11.10 25.13
C ALA A 303 -40.53 -11.52 24.48
N ARG A 304 -40.51 -12.55 23.62
CA ARG A 304 -39.36 -12.95 22.80
C ARG A 304 -39.02 -11.89 21.77
N MET A 305 -40.02 -11.24 21.16
CA MET A 305 -39.82 -10.12 20.23
C MET A 305 -39.32 -8.85 20.95
N ARG A 306 -39.79 -8.58 22.18
CA ARG A 306 -39.28 -7.54 23.10
C ARG A 306 -37.88 -7.84 23.63
N GLN A 307 -37.56 -9.11 23.89
CA GLN A 307 -36.20 -9.54 24.23
C GLN A 307 -35.28 -9.49 23.02
N ALA A 308 -35.76 -9.80 21.81
CA ALA A 308 -34.99 -9.66 20.57
C ALA A 308 -34.73 -8.18 20.22
N SER A 309 -35.67 -7.27 20.50
CA SER A 309 -35.47 -5.82 20.35
C SER A 309 -34.61 -5.22 21.45
N LYS A 310 -34.74 -5.67 22.71
CA LYS A 310 -33.79 -5.32 23.79
C LYS A 310 -32.39 -5.91 23.57
N ASN A 311 -32.26 -7.09 22.97
CA ASN A 311 -30.98 -7.63 22.52
C ASN A 311 -30.48 -6.90 21.27
N ALA A 312 -31.34 -6.42 20.36
CA ALA A 312 -30.92 -5.57 19.25
C ALA A 312 -30.40 -4.20 19.72
N GLU A 313 -30.92 -3.67 20.84
CA GLU A 313 -30.44 -2.44 21.48
C GLU A 313 -29.27 -2.67 22.46
N LYS A 314 -29.03 -3.91 22.91
CA LYS A 314 -27.88 -4.30 23.76
C LYS A 314 -26.77 -5.04 23.00
N SER A 315 -26.94 -5.24 21.70
CA SER A 315 -25.92 -5.75 20.74
C SER A 315 -25.33 -4.64 19.86
N THR A 316 -25.58 -3.36 20.17
CA THR A 316 -24.76 -2.22 19.73
C THR A 316 -23.58 -1.94 20.68
N GLY A 317 -23.19 -2.95 21.47
CA GLY A 317 -21.92 -3.01 22.18
C GLY A 317 -21.10 -4.19 21.67
N GLY A 318 -20.23 -3.93 20.68
CA GLY A 318 -19.21 -4.88 20.22
C GLY A 318 -19.37 -5.32 18.77
N GLY A 319 -18.49 -4.81 17.91
CA GLY A 319 -18.35 -5.30 16.52
C GLY A 319 -18.74 -4.31 15.42
N GLY A 320 -18.52 -3.01 15.64
CA GLY A 320 -18.79 -1.96 14.64
C GLY A 320 -17.59 -1.67 13.73
N SER A 321 -17.71 -2.11 12.49
CA SER A 321 -17.08 -1.58 11.27
C SER A 321 -16.42 -0.20 11.41
N SER A 322 -15.12 -0.15 11.09
CA SER A 322 -14.19 0.98 11.18
C SER A 322 -14.45 2.11 10.17
N SER A 323 -15.68 2.59 10.04
CA SER A 323 -16.05 3.59 9.02
C SER A 323 -16.75 4.85 9.53
N LYS A 324 -16.96 5.05 10.84
CA LYS A 324 -17.89 6.09 11.32
C LYS A 324 -17.37 7.36 11.99
N ASN A 325 -16.08 7.51 12.30
CA ASN A 325 -15.62 8.76 12.93
C ASN A 325 -14.56 9.42 12.05
N TRP A 326 -14.94 10.24 11.07
CA TRP A 326 -14.05 11.21 10.41
C TRP A 326 -14.66 12.59 10.63
N SER A 327 -14.03 13.44 11.45
CA SER A 327 -14.48 14.82 11.65
C SER A 327 -14.18 15.66 10.40
N GLU A 328 -14.86 16.79 10.25
CA GLU A 328 -14.60 17.73 9.16
C GLU A 328 -13.14 18.23 9.19
N ASP A 329 -12.60 18.47 10.38
CA ASP A 329 -11.21 18.87 10.58
C ASP A 329 -10.22 17.78 10.14
N ASP A 330 -10.52 16.51 10.42
CA ASP A 330 -9.71 15.36 9.96
C ASP A 330 -9.74 15.23 8.42
N LEU A 331 -10.87 15.57 7.78
CA LEU A 331 -10.99 15.56 6.32
C LEU A 331 -10.14 16.66 5.69
N GLN A 332 -10.19 17.88 6.24
CA GLN A 332 -9.36 19.01 5.79
C GLN A 332 -7.87 18.69 5.96
N LEU A 333 -7.50 18.12 7.11
CA LEU A 333 -6.12 17.72 7.39
C LEU A 333 -5.63 16.62 6.42
N LEU A 334 -6.49 15.66 6.09
CA LEU A 334 -6.20 14.62 5.11
C LEU A 334 -6.00 15.21 3.70
N ILE A 335 -6.87 16.11 3.25
CA ILE A 335 -6.75 16.77 1.93
C ILE A 335 -5.45 17.57 1.85
N LYS A 336 -5.13 18.35 2.90
CA LYS A 336 -3.88 19.10 3.00
C LYS A 336 -2.66 18.19 2.96
N ALA A 337 -2.67 17.08 3.71
CA ALA A 337 -1.57 16.14 3.75
C ALA A 337 -1.37 15.41 2.40
N VAL A 338 -2.44 15.05 1.70
CA VAL A 338 -2.38 14.42 0.38
C VAL A 338 -1.75 15.35 -0.68
N ASN A 339 -1.99 16.65 -0.58
CA ASN A 339 -1.37 17.67 -1.44
C ASN A 339 0.08 17.98 -1.05
N LEU A 340 0.38 18.01 0.25
CA LEU A 340 1.73 18.23 0.77
C LEU A 340 2.69 17.08 0.42
N PHE A 341 2.16 15.85 0.34
CA PHE A 341 2.91 14.65 0.01
C PHE A 341 2.38 14.03 -1.30
N PRO A 342 2.88 14.44 -2.49
CA PRO A 342 2.41 13.95 -3.80
C PRO A 342 2.79 12.48 -4.06
N ALA A 343 2.20 11.88 -5.09
CA ALA A 343 2.45 10.49 -5.46
C ALA A 343 3.88 10.30 -6.01
N GLY A 344 4.64 9.34 -5.47
CA GLY A 344 6.00 9.02 -5.93
C GLY A 344 6.95 8.51 -4.85
N THR A 345 6.61 8.71 -3.57
CA THR A 345 7.42 8.27 -2.42
C THR A 345 6.95 6.92 -1.87
N ASN A 346 7.89 5.98 -1.66
CA ASN A 346 7.63 4.77 -0.86
C ASN A 346 7.19 5.18 0.55
N SER A 347 6.22 4.47 1.14
CA SER A 347 5.61 4.78 2.44
C SER A 347 4.81 6.10 2.55
N ARG A 348 4.37 6.70 1.42
CA ARG A 348 3.50 7.91 1.40
C ARG A 348 2.35 7.87 2.42
N TRP A 349 1.63 6.75 2.48
CA TRP A 349 0.45 6.63 3.35
C TRP A 349 0.80 6.54 4.84
N GLU A 350 2.00 6.07 5.18
CA GLU A 350 2.51 6.05 6.56
C GLU A 350 2.89 7.47 7.01
N VAL A 351 3.52 8.24 6.12
CA VAL A 351 3.86 9.65 6.38
C VAL A 351 2.60 10.49 6.57
N ILE A 352 1.59 10.30 5.71
CA ILE A 352 0.30 11.00 5.84
C ILE A 352 -0.41 10.61 7.14
N ALA A 353 -0.42 9.31 7.50
CA ALA A 353 -1.01 8.86 8.76
C ALA A 353 -0.31 9.46 9.99
N ASN A 354 1.02 9.52 9.99
CA ASN A 354 1.78 10.15 11.07
C ASN A 354 1.52 11.66 11.16
N TYR A 355 1.52 12.36 10.02
CA TYR A 355 1.17 13.78 9.97
C TYR A 355 -0.24 14.03 10.52
N MET A 356 -1.21 13.21 10.12
CA MET A 356 -2.57 13.29 10.64
C MET A 356 -2.64 13.04 12.15
N ASN A 357 -1.91 12.05 12.68
CA ASN A 357 -1.92 11.72 14.11
C ASN A 357 -1.27 12.81 14.98
N ILE A 358 -0.37 13.61 14.43
CA ILE A 358 0.29 14.72 15.12
C ILE A 358 -0.59 15.97 15.12
N HIS A 359 -1.32 16.22 14.04
CA HIS A 359 -2.05 17.46 13.82
C HIS A 359 -3.57 17.35 14.01
N SER A 360 -4.10 16.15 14.24
CA SER A 360 -5.52 15.93 14.48
C SER A 360 -5.91 16.27 15.93
N SER A 361 -7.00 17.01 16.09
CA SER A 361 -7.65 17.30 17.37
C SER A 361 -8.63 16.20 17.81
N SER A 362 -8.88 15.17 16.98
CA SER A 362 -9.91 14.15 17.25
C SER A 362 -9.48 13.08 18.25
N GLY A 363 -8.19 13.00 18.60
CA GLY A 363 -7.63 12.00 19.51
C GLY A 363 -7.66 10.56 18.96
N ILE A 364 -8.12 10.36 17.72
CA ILE A 364 -8.23 9.04 17.08
C ILE A 364 -6.97 8.76 16.27
N LYS A 365 -6.22 7.72 16.66
CA LYS A 365 -5.05 7.27 15.88
C LYS A 365 -5.50 6.63 14.56
N ARG A 366 -5.04 7.17 13.44
CA ARG A 366 -5.27 6.66 12.08
C ARG A 366 -4.09 5.84 11.60
N THR A 367 -4.36 4.71 10.96
CA THR A 367 -3.34 3.90 10.28
C THR A 367 -3.25 4.27 8.81
N ALA A 368 -2.14 3.90 8.15
CA ALA A 368 -1.97 4.07 6.71
C ALA A 368 -3.13 3.44 5.89
N LYS A 369 -3.73 2.36 6.40
CA LYS A 369 -4.87 1.66 5.80
C LYS A 369 -6.18 2.45 5.88
N ASP A 370 -6.39 3.19 6.97
CA ASP A 370 -7.58 4.04 7.16
C ASP A 370 -7.50 5.28 6.26
N VAL A 371 -6.31 5.88 6.21
CA VAL A 371 -6.00 7.07 5.41
C VAL A 371 -6.15 6.79 3.91
N ILE A 372 -5.56 5.70 3.40
CA ILE A 372 -5.71 5.33 1.99
C ILE A 372 -7.16 4.97 1.64
N GLY A 373 -7.87 4.30 2.55
CA GLY A 373 -9.28 3.94 2.37
C GLY A 373 -10.16 5.18 2.24
N LYS A 374 -9.96 6.17 3.11
CA LYS A 374 -10.72 7.42 3.09
C LYS A 374 -10.33 8.32 1.92
N ALA A 375 -9.04 8.44 1.60
CA ALA A 375 -8.57 9.22 0.44
C ALA A 375 -9.14 8.67 -0.88
N LYS A 376 -9.18 7.34 -1.06
CA LYS A 376 -9.82 6.70 -2.22
C LYS A 376 -11.33 6.90 -2.25
N SER A 377 -11.99 6.90 -1.09
CA SER A 377 -13.42 7.22 -1.00
C SER A 377 -13.71 8.66 -1.42
N LEU A 378 -12.86 9.61 -1.00
CA LEU A 378 -12.99 11.01 -1.40
C LEU A 378 -12.72 11.20 -2.89
N GLN A 379 -11.75 10.49 -3.47
CA GLN A 379 -11.48 10.55 -4.91
C GLN A 379 -12.68 10.11 -5.77
N LYS A 380 -13.49 9.16 -5.28
CA LYS A 380 -14.69 8.64 -5.96
C LYS A 380 -15.91 9.59 -5.95
N LEU A 381 -15.89 10.67 -5.18
CA LEU A 381 -16.96 11.67 -5.19
C LEU A 381 -16.81 12.62 -6.39
N ASP A 382 -17.93 13.01 -6.98
CA ASP A 382 -17.99 13.97 -8.08
C ASP A 382 -17.34 15.31 -7.68
N PRO A 383 -16.66 16.03 -8.60
CA PRO A 383 -16.00 17.31 -8.31
C PRO A 383 -16.91 18.33 -7.59
N HIS A 384 -18.16 18.44 -8.01
CA HIS A 384 -19.15 19.33 -7.39
C HIS A 384 -19.45 18.98 -5.93
N GLN A 385 -19.43 17.69 -5.57
CA GLN A 385 -19.67 17.24 -4.20
C GLN A 385 -18.47 17.54 -3.28
N LYS A 386 -17.26 17.59 -3.83
CA LYS A 386 -16.05 18.00 -3.09
C LYS A 386 -16.07 19.50 -2.81
N ASP A 387 -16.52 20.30 -3.78
CA ASP A 387 -16.66 21.75 -3.63
C ASP A 387 -17.75 22.11 -2.60
N ASP A 388 -18.86 21.38 -2.58
CA ASP A 388 -19.94 21.57 -1.60
C ASP A 388 -19.50 21.25 -0.16
N ILE A 389 -18.62 20.26 0.03
CA ILE A 389 -18.05 19.91 1.34
C ILE A 389 -17.09 21.01 1.79
N ASN A 390 -16.18 21.47 0.91
CA ASN A 390 -15.25 22.56 1.20
C ASN A 390 -15.98 23.89 1.50
N LYS A 391 -17.07 24.18 0.79
CA LYS A 391 -17.89 25.37 1.00
C LYS A 391 -18.61 25.35 2.36
N LYS A 392 -19.21 24.22 2.73
CA LYS A 392 -19.87 24.05 4.03
C LYS A 392 -18.89 24.16 5.21
N ALA A 393 -17.66 23.69 5.04
CA ALA A 393 -16.59 23.84 6.02
C ALA A 393 -16.12 25.30 6.16
N PHE A 394 -15.96 26.01 5.03
CA PHE A 394 -15.59 27.43 5.03
C PHE A 394 -16.65 28.33 5.67
N ASP A 395 -17.94 28.06 5.41
CA ASP A 395 -19.05 28.78 6.02
C ASP A 395 -19.12 28.56 7.54
N LYS A 396 -18.75 27.36 8.02
CA LYS A 396 -18.65 27.05 9.44
C LYS A 396 -17.48 27.78 10.12
N PHE A 397 -16.30 27.82 9.47
CA PHE A 397 -15.14 28.58 9.95
C PHE A 397 -15.41 30.08 10.06
N LYS A 398 -16.12 30.66 9.07
CA LYS A 398 -16.57 32.06 9.13
C LYS A 398 -17.53 32.34 10.29
N LYS A 399 -18.37 31.36 10.65
CA LYS A 399 -19.35 31.46 11.72
C LYS A 399 -18.73 31.35 13.11
N GLU A 400 -17.64 30.60 13.25
CA GLU A 400 -16.93 30.39 14.52
C GLU A 400 -15.88 31.48 14.82
N HIS A 401 -15.34 32.18 13.81
CA HIS A 401 -14.29 33.22 13.99
C HIS A 401 -14.72 34.65 13.61
N GLY A 402 -16.03 34.93 13.55
CA GLY A 402 -16.60 36.18 13.04
C GLY A 402 -16.70 37.39 14.00
N VAL A 403 -15.83 37.53 15.02
CA VAL A 403 -15.75 38.76 15.85
C VAL A 403 -14.29 39.10 16.14
N VAL A 404 -13.87 40.29 15.71
CA VAL A 404 -12.55 40.89 16.03
C VAL A 404 -12.66 41.64 17.37
N PRO A 405 -11.67 41.48 18.27
CA PRO A 405 -11.13 42.65 18.94
C PRO A 405 -9.59 42.71 18.96
N GLN A 406 -9.13 43.93 19.23
CA GLN A 406 -7.80 44.52 19.12
C GLN A 406 -7.01 44.44 20.45
N ALA A 407 -5.68 44.24 20.36
CA ALA A 407 -4.58 44.39 21.37
C ALA A 407 -4.67 43.51 22.66
N ASP A 408 -3.62 42.95 23.28
CA ASP A 408 -2.23 43.40 23.52
C ASP A 408 -1.22 42.23 23.75
N ASN A 409 0.03 42.51 23.34
CA ASN A 409 1.35 42.08 23.83
C ASN A 409 1.62 40.69 24.48
N ALA A 410 2.50 39.93 23.82
CA ALA A 410 3.61 39.23 24.48
C ALA A 410 4.79 39.03 23.50
N THR A 411 5.92 39.67 23.81
CA THR A 411 7.20 39.60 23.08
C THR A 411 7.95 38.29 23.40
N PRO A 412 8.65 37.70 22.41
CA PRO A 412 10.00 37.23 22.71
C PRO A 412 11.07 37.57 21.63
N SER A 413 12.14 38.18 22.13
CA SER A 413 13.55 38.10 21.70
C SER A 413 13.94 38.49 20.27
N GLU A 414 14.51 39.70 20.18
CA GLU A 414 15.24 40.21 19.03
C GLU A 414 16.49 39.38 18.71
N ARG A 415 16.46 38.75 17.53
CA ARG A 415 17.61 38.66 16.64
C ARG A 415 17.10 38.81 15.21
N PHE A 416 16.79 40.04 14.84
CA PHE A 416 16.56 40.39 13.44
C PHE A 416 17.93 40.50 12.76
N GLU A 417 18.22 39.59 11.84
CA GLU A 417 19.01 39.97 10.66
C GLU A 417 18.04 40.68 9.71
N ASP A 418 18.37 41.92 9.34
CA ASP A 418 17.59 42.74 8.41
C ASP A 418 17.41 42.05 7.06
N PHE A 419 16.26 41.41 6.85
CA PHE A 419 15.88 40.85 5.57
C PHE A 419 15.17 41.93 4.75
N THR A 420 15.94 42.86 4.18
CA THR A 420 15.41 43.86 3.24
C THR A 420 15.08 43.17 1.90
N PRO A 421 13.81 43.08 1.46
CA PRO A 421 13.45 42.44 0.20
C PRO A 421 14.05 43.19 -1.00
N TRP A 422 14.50 42.47 -2.03
CA TRP A 422 15.06 43.08 -3.25
C TRP A 422 13.96 43.79 -4.04
N THR A 423 14.15 45.07 -4.36
CA THR A 423 13.24 45.79 -5.26
C THR A 423 13.57 45.49 -6.73
N THR A 424 12.63 45.82 -7.61
CA THR A 424 12.79 45.65 -9.06
C THR A 424 13.91 46.54 -9.60
N GLU A 425 14.09 47.74 -9.04
CA GLU A 425 15.14 48.67 -9.41
C GLU A 425 16.53 48.15 -9.00
N GLU A 426 16.68 47.67 -7.76
CA GLU A 426 17.93 47.06 -7.26
C GLU A 426 18.31 45.82 -8.08
N GLN A 427 17.32 44.99 -8.43
CA GLN A 427 17.53 43.80 -9.26
C GLN A 427 18.02 44.18 -10.66
N LYS A 428 17.45 45.23 -11.27
CA LYS A 428 17.89 45.73 -12.59
C LYS A 428 19.30 46.29 -12.54
N LEU A 429 19.66 47.01 -11.48
CA LEU A 429 21.03 47.52 -11.26
C LEU A 429 22.01 46.36 -11.08
N LEU A 430 21.65 45.31 -10.33
CA LEU A 430 22.47 44.11 -10.17
C LEU A 430 22.70 43.40 -11.51
N GLU A 431 21.66 43.22 -12.33
CA GLU A 431 21.77 42.59 -13.65
C GLU A 431 22.61 43.42 -14.62
N GLN A 432 22.48 44.74 -14.58
CA GLN A 432 23.30 45.65 -15.38
C GLN A 432 24.76 45.59 -14.93
N ALA A 433 25.04 45.65 -13.62
CA ALA A 433 26.38 45.54 -13.07
C ALA A 433 27.04 44.18 -13.38
N LEU A 434 26.27 43.09 -13.38
CA LEU A 434 26.74 41.75 -13.76
C LEU A 434 27.13 41.64 -15.25
N LYS A 435 26.49 42.42 -16.13
CA LYS A 435 26.86 42.54 -17.55
C LYS A 435 28.09 43.42 -17.75
N THR A 436 28.19 44.53 -17.01
CA THR A 436 29.30 45.47 -17.09
C THR A 436 30.60 44.88 -16.54
N TYR A 437 30.52 44.06 -15.48
CA TYR A 437 31.68 43.42 -14.85
C TYR A 437 31.64 41.90 -15.07
N PRO A 438 32.25 41.38 -16.16
CA PRO A 438 32.30 39.94 -16.45
C PRO A 438 33.19 39.18 -15.44
N VAL A 439 33.17 37.84 -15.53
CA VAL A 439 33.81 36.93 -14.56
C VAL A 439 35.30 37.19 -14.36
N ASN A 440 35.99 37.69 -15.38
CA ASN A 440 37.43 37.92 -15.37
C ASN A 440 37.84 39.29 -14.80
N THR A 441 36.89 40.09 -14.30
CA THR A 441 37.19 41.41 -13.73
C THR A 441 37.78 41.29 -12.32
N PRO A 442 38.97 41.84 -12.04
CA PRO A 442 39.50 41.92 -10.67
C PRO A 442 38.56 42.72 -9.77
N GLU A 443 38.37 42.23 -8.53
CA GLU A 443 37.47 42.83 -7.53
C GLU A 443 36.02 42.97 -8.00
N ARG A 444 35.58 42.08 -8.91
CA ARG A 444 34.24 42.07 -9.55
C ARG A 444 33.10 42.40 -8.58
N TRP A 445 33.05 41.72 -7.45
CA TRP A 445 31.93 41.85 -6.51
C TRP A 445 31.93 43.15 -5.72
N GLU A 446 33.09 43.81 -5.57
CA GLU A 446 33.17 45.13 -4.95
C GLU A 446 32.63 46.19 -5.90
N LYS A 447 33.02 46.12 -7.18
CA LYS A 447 32.47 46.98 -8.24
C LYS A 447 30.98 46.77 -8.50
N ILE A 448 30.48 45.55 -8.36
CA ILE A 448 29.04 45.25 -8.45
C ILE A 448 28.28 45.83 -7.26
N ALA A 449 28.81 45.72 -6.04
CA ALA A 449 28.17 46.28 -4.85
C ALA A 449 28.13 47.82 -4.89
N GLU A 450 29.18 48.45 -5.41
CA GLU A 450 29.22 49.90 -5.61
C GLU A 450 28.15 50.38 -6.62
N ALA A 451 27.81 49.54 -7.61
CA ALA A 451 26.77 49.82 -8.59
C ALA A 451 25.33 49.53 -8.09
N VAL A 452 25.16 48.97 -6.89
CA VAL A 452 23.84 48.70 -6.28
C VAL A 452 23.78 49.37 -4.89
N PRO A 453 23.45 50.67 -4.83
CA PRO A 453 23.38 51.41 -3.57
C PRO A 453 22.46 50.74 -2.56
N GLY A 454 22.88 50.64 -1.30
CA GLY A 454 22.10 50.02 -0.23
C GLY A 454 22.23 48.50 -0.11
N ARG A 455 22.98 47.83 -1.01
CA ARG A 455 23.27 46.39 -0.94
C ARG A 455 24.74 46.11 -0.77
N THR A 456 25.09 45.21 0.14
CA THR A 456 26.48 44.83 0.36
C THR A 456 26.95 43.82 -0.70
N LYS A 457 28.28 43.65 -0.80
CA LYS A 457 28.93 42.58 -1.58
C LYS A 457 28.28 41.21 -1.32
N LYS A 458 28.01 40.91 -0.04
CA LYS A 458 27.41 39.65 0.42
C LYS A 458 25.98 39.48 -0.09
N ASP A 459 25.19 40.55 -0.11
CA ASP A 459 23.80 40.53 -0.58
C ASP A 459 23.71 40.31 -2.10
N CYS A 460 24.56 41.00 -2.86
CA CYS A 460 24.67 40.83 -4.31
C CYS A 460 25.07 39.40 -4.70
N MET A 461 26.05 38.81 -3.99
CA MET A 461 26.47 37.42 -4.20
C MET A 461 25.36 36.41 -3.87
N LYS A 462 24.67 36.60 -2.73
CA LYS A 462 23.56 35.73 -2.31
C LYS A 462 22.42 35.78 -3.32
N ARG A 463 22.07 36.98 -3.81
CA ARG A 463 21.01 37.16 -4.80
C ARG A 463 21.38 36.56 -6.15
N TYR A 464 22.62 36.76 -6.62
CA TYR A 464 23.13 36.15 -7.85
C TYR A 464 23.04 34.61 -7.80
N LYS A 465 23.40 34.00 -6.67
CA LYS A 465 23.30 32.54 -6.50
C LYS A 465 21.86 32.03 -6.65
N VAL A 466 20.90 32.72 -6.04
CA VAL A 466 19.46 32.37 -6.14
C VAL A 466 18.96 32.50 -7.57
N VAL A 467 19.36 33.56 -8.28
CA VAL A 467 18.98 33.79 -9.69
C VAL A 467 19.64 32.75 -10.61
N PHE A 468 20.90 32.41 -10.36
CA PHE A 468 21.64 31.38 -11.10
C PHE A 468 21.00 29.99 -10.93
N GLU A 469 20.68 29.59 -9.70
CA GLU A 469 19.99 28.32 -9.42
C GLU A 469 18.59 28.27 -10.06
N PHE A 470 17.89 29.41 -10.14
CA PHE A 470 16.59 29.51 -10.81
C PHE A 470 16.72 29.39 -12.34
N ILE A 471 17.73 30.01 -12.95
CA ILE A 471 17.99 29.92 -14.40
C ILE A 471 18.45 28.51 -14.78
N ASP A 472 19.35 27.89 -14.01
CA ASP A 472 19.77 26.50 -14.23
C ASP A 472 18.58 25.54 -14.15
N SER A 473 17.67 25.75 -13.19
CA SER A 473 16.44 24.97 -13.06
C SER A 473 15.53 25.13 -14.28
N ILE A 474 15.38 26.35 -14.82
CA ILE A 474 14.60 26.62 -16.04
C ILE A 474 15.23 25.96 -17.27
N ILE A 475 16.55 26.07 -17.44
CA ILE A 475 17.27 25.46 -18.57
C ILE A 475 17.14 23.94 -18.53
N ILE A 476 17.34 23.33 -17.36
CA ILE A 476 17.17 21.88 -17.17
C ILE A 476 15.73 21.48 -17.50
N CYS A 477 14.72 22.22 -17.04
CA CYS A 477 13.32 21.92 -17.31
C CYS A 477 12.97 22.01 -18.81
N ASN A 478 13.49 23.03 -19.51
CA ASN A 478 13.30 23.21 -20.95
C ASN A 478 14.01 22.11 -21.76
N VAL A 479 15.25 21.75 -21.41
CA VAL A 479 15.99 20.65 -22.06
C VAL A 479 15.27 19.31 -21.86
N VAL A 480 14.79 19.03 -20.64
CA VAL A 480 14.01 17.82 -20.35
C VAL A 480 12.71 17.82 -21.15
N SER A 481 12.01 18.95 -21.27
CA SER A 481 10.78 19.06 -22.07
C SER A 481 11.02 18.78 -23.56
N ILE A 482 12.13 19.32 -24.12
CA ILE A 482 12.54 19.07 -25.51
C ILE A 482 12.87 17.59 -25.74
N LEU A 483 13.65 16.98 -24.83
CA LEU A 483 14.00 15.56 -24.91
C LEU A 483 12.78 14.64 -24.81
N VAL A 484 11.84 14.93 -23.91
CA VAL A 484 10.58 14.18 -23.79
C VAL A 484 9.74 14.30 -25.06
N THR A 485 9.75 15.46 -25.71
CA THR A 485 9.01 15.67 -26.96
C THR A 485 9.66 14.92 -28.12
N ALA A 486 10.99 14.92 -28.21
CA ALA A 486 11.74 14.15 -29.20
C ALA A 486 11.52 12.63 -29.06
N VAL A 487 11.59 12.10 -27.84
CA VAL A 487 11.34 10.67 -27.57
C VAL A 487 9.91 10.28 -27.91
N LYS A 488 8.92 11.14 -27.62
CA LYS A 488 7.53 10.91 -28.03
C LYS A 488 7.36 10.87 -29.54
N TRP A 489 8.06 11.74 -30.27
CA TRP A 489 8.02 11.77 -31.74
C TRP A 489 8.63 10.50 -32.35
N GLU A 490 9.79 10.06 -31.86
CA GLU A 490 10.40 8.78 -32.28
C GLU A 490 9.50 7.57 -31.99
N LEU A 491 8.84 7.55 -30.83
CA LEU A 491 7.91 6.48 -30.47
C LEU A 491 6.71 6.43 -31.43
N VAL A 492 6.19 7.58 -31.84
CA VAL A 492 5.08 7.69 -32.79
C VAL A 492 5.50 7.19 -34.17
N GLU A 493 6.68 7.55 -34.65
CA GLU A 493 7.21 7.06 -35.93
C GLU A 493 7.48 5.54 -35.90
N MET A 494 8.01 5.00 -34.79
CA MET A 494 8.15 3.55 -34.62
C MET A 494 6.80 2.81 -34.66
N VAL A 495 5.75 3.39 -34.06
CA VAL A 495 4.40 2.80 -34.07
C VAL A 495 3.80 2.84 -35.48
N LYS A 496 3.98 3.95 -36.22
CA LYS A 496 3.55 4.04 -37.63
C LYS A 496 4.27 3.01 -38.50
N ALA A 497 5.59 2.87 -38.35
CA ALA A 497 6.38 1.89 -39.09
C ALA A 497 5.94 0.45 -38.82
N LYS A 498 5.66 0.10 -37.54
CA LYS A 498 5.10 -1.21 -37.19
C LYS A 498 3.74 -1.46 -37.81
N LYS A 499 2.86 -0.45 -37.82
CA LYS A 499 1.52 -0.58 -38.42
C LYS A 499 1.61 -0.78 -39.93
N ALA A 500 2.48 -0.04 -40.61
CA ALA A 500 2.72 -0.20 -42.05
C ALA A 500 3.26 -1.61 -42.38
N ALA A 501 4.21 -2.12 -41.59
CA ALA A 501 4.72 -3.48 -41.77
C ALA A 501 3.62 -4.53 -41.56
N GLN A 502 2.74 -4.33 -40.59
CA GLN A 502 1.63 -5.24 -40.30
C GLN A 502 0.58 -5.25 -41.43
N GLU A 503 0.29 -4.09 -42.03
CA GLU A 503 -0.58 -3.96 -43.21
C GLU A 503 0.04 -4.62 -44.45
N GLN A 504 1.35 -4.51 -44.66
CA GLN A 504 2.05 -5.22 -45.75
C GLN A 504 1.94 -6.73 -45.61
N VAL A 505 2.12 -7.27 -44.40
CA VAL A 505 1.96 -8.71 -44.12
C VAL A 505 0.52 -9.16 -44.37
N LEU A 506 -0.47 -8.35 -43.97
CA LEU A 506 -1.89 -8.64 -44.18
C LEU A 506 -2.25 -8.65 -45.68
N ASN A 507 -1.75 -7.67 -46.45
CA ASN A 507 -1.97 -7.58 -47.89
C ASN A 507 -1.28 -8.73 -48.65
N ALA A 508 -0.05 -9.09 -48.27
CA ALA A 508 0.64 -10.26 -48.84
C ALA A 508 -0.12 -11.56 -48.55
N SER A 509 -0.78 -11.67 -47.40
CA SER A 509 -1.61 -12.83 -47.04
C SER A 509 -2.93 -12.87 -47.81
N ARG A 510 -3.48 -11.72 -48.22
CA ARG A 510 -4.68 -11.62 -49.06
C ARG A 510 -4.42 -11.95 -50.52
N LEU A 511 -3.23 -11.64 -51.05
CA LEU A 511 -2.83 -11.97 -52.43
C LEU A 511 -2.50 -13.47 -52.63
N LYS A 512 -2.29 -14.22 -51.55
CA LYS A 512 -2.03 -15.67 -51.56
C LYS A 512 -3.30 -16.52 -51.42
N LYS A 513 -4.45 -15.91 -51.17
CA LYS A 513 -5.78 -16.54 -51.18
C LYS A 513 -6.50 -16.12 -52.46
#